data_AF-A0A3B3WQZ2-F1
#
_entry.id   AF-A0A3B3WQZ2-F1
#
_cell.length_a   1.000
_cell.length_b   1.000
_cell.length_c   1.000
_cell.angle_alpha   90.00
_cell.angle_beta   90.00
_cell.angle_gamma   90.00
#
_symmetry.space_group_name_H-M   'P 1'
#
loop_
_entity.id
_entity.type
_entity.pdbx_description
1 polymer ?
#
loop_
_entity_poly.entity_id
_entity_poly.type
_entity_poly.pdbx_seq_one_letter_code
_entity_poly.pdbx_strand_id
1 'polypeptide(L)'
;MALPDWIVTSLVAASFFCFLCLFFRYRRTTLEFCRKLLNRIMARTEKPLFRIAYTLYTRTRLGYIYYRRQMRKAREKYPAGHSTTRPVELNGIKIIPISVLSDNYSYLIIDTASSVAVAVDPADPQTVQTVLEEEGAMLEAILCTHKHWDHSGGNKGLKRLHSACHVYGSAADNIPGLTHPLSHRDTVNVGRLHFKALFTPGHTVGHMIYLLAGPAVGSPSSLFSGDLVFLSGCGRMFEGSATTMLSSLDTVGSLSDDTLLWPGHEYAEDNLLFAAEVEPRNAARESKYQWVLQQRGQKLCSVRMIFVPLLCSSSPPSQKGLVLSCTGETRLIAAYSLHAVRAWSAHSCNPPPPTVQAYCRASSVMHCSRAKGLSSGLTWNLDCFLPLINTT
;
A
#
# COMPACT_ATOMS: atom_id res chain seq x y z
N MET A 1 -63.93 -39.81 -13.70
CA MET A 1 -63.24 -40.10 -12.43
C MET A 1 -62.46 -38.86 -12.05
N ALA A 2 -62.81 -38.19 -10.96
CA ALA A 2 -62.06 -37.04 -10.46
C ALA A 2 -60.74 -37.55 -9.85
N LEU A 3 -59.63 -36.86 -10.13
CA LEU A 3 -58.33 -37.20 -9.53
C LEU A 3 -58.42 -36.99 -8.01
N PRO A 4 -57.85 -37.89 -7.18
CA PRO A 4 -57.79 -37.70 -5.74
C PRO A 4 -57.14 -36.36 -5.36
N ASP A 5 -57.70 -35.68 -4.36
CA ASP A 5 -57.27 -34.33 -3.91
C ASP A 5 -55.77 -34.25 -3.54
N TRP A 6 -55.17 -35.37 -3.11
CA TRP A 6 -53.75 -35.45 -2.79
C TRP A 6 -52.84 -35.32 -4.03
N ILE A 7 -53.32 -35.72 -5.22
CA ILE A 7 -52.59 -35.58 -6.49
C ILE A 7 -52.59 -34.13 -6.95
N VAL A 8 -53.75 -33.45 -6.82
CA VAL A 8 -53.88 -32.02 -7.16
C VAL A 8 -53.00 -31.17 -6.26
N THR A 9 -53.02 -31.42 -4.94
CA THR A 9 -52.15 -30.70 -3.99
C THR A 9 -50.66 -30.98 -4.22
N SER A 10 -50.28 -32.21 -4.57
CA SER A 10 -48.89 -32.56 -4.89
C SER A 10 -48.40 -31.87 -6.17
N LEU A 11 -49.24 -31.78 -7.20
CA LEU A 11 -48.92 -31.08 -8.45
C LEU A 11 -48.78 -29.57 -8.25
N VAL A 12 -49.65 -28.96 -7.43
CA VAL A 12 -49.56 -27.53 -7.08
C VAL A 12 -48.30 -27.25 -6.27
N ALA A 13 -47.95 -28.09 -5.30
CA ALA A 13 -46.72 -27.95 -4.52
C ALA A 13 -45.46 -28.10 -5.40
N ALA A 14 -45.44 -29.07 -6.31
CA ALA A 14 -44.34 -29.26 -7.25
C ALA A 14 -44.19 -28.08 -8.22
N SER A 15 -45.30 -27.53 -8.71
CA SER A 15 -45.31 -26.34 -9.56
C SER A 15 -44.79 -25.10 -8.82
N PHE A 16 -45.16 -24.92 -7.54
CA PHE A 16 -44.68 -23.83 -6.70
C PHE A 16 -43.19 -23.93 -6.40
N PHE A 17 -42.69 -25.14 -6.11
CA PHE A 17 -41.26 -25.37 -5.89
C PHE A 17 -40.45 -25.14 -7.18
N CYS A 18 -40.99 -25.57 -8.33
CA CYS A 18 -40.37 -25.32 -9.63
C CYS A 18 -40.31 -23.81 -9.93
N PHE A 19 -41.37 -23.07 -9.65
CA PHE A 19 -41.41 -21.62 -9.77
C PHE A 19 -40.39 -20.92 -8.85
N LEU A 20 -40.28 -21.33 -7.59
CA LEU A 20 -39.27 -20.83 -6.65
C LEU A 20 -37.84 -21.12 -7.12
N CYS A 21 -37.57 -22.32 -7.59
CA CYS A 21 -36.27 -22.69 -8.16
C CYS A 21 -35.93 -21.85 -9.39
N LEU A 22 -36.89 -21.64 -10.30
CA LEU A 22 -36.73 -20.78 -11.46
C LEU A 22 -36.55 -19.31 -11.06
N PHE A 23 -37.29 -18.82 -10.06
CA PHE A 23 -37.17 -17.47 -9.54
C PHE A 23 -35.81 -17.23 -8.88
N PHE A 24 -35.31 -18.16 -8.05
CA PHE A 24 -33.98 -18.05 -7.44
C PHE A 24 -32.87 -18.20 -8.48
N ARG A 25 -33.02 -19.08 -9.46
CA ARG A 25 -32.06 -19.27 -10.54
C ARG A 25 -32.02 -18.06 -11.46
N TYR A 26 -33.17 -17.49 -11.82
CA TYR A 26 -33.29 -16.22 -12.54
C TYR A 26 -32.69 -15.08 -11.73
N ARG A 27 -33.05 -14.92 -10.45
CA ARG A 27 -32.46 -13.90 -9.57
C ARG A 27 -30.94 -14.03 -9.48
N ARG A 28 -30.38 -15.24 -9.42
CA ARG A 28 -28.93 -15.49 -9.40
C ARG A 28 -28.27 -15.18 -10.74
N THR A 29 -28.90 -15.53 -11.86
CA THR A 29 -28.40 -15.17 -13.20
C THR A 29 -28.52 -13.67 -13.47
N THR A 30 -29.59 -13.02 -13.02
CA THR A 30 -29.77 -11.56 -13.09
C THR A 30 -28.80 -10.86 -12.14
N LEU A 31 -28.48 -11.41 -10.96
CA LEU A 31 -27.44 -10.84 -10.09
C LEU A 31 -26.04 -11.03 -10.69
N GLU A 32 -25.75 -12.17 -11.30
CA GLU A 32 -24.48 -12.41 -12.00
C GLU A 32 -24.37 -11.61 -13.29
N PHE A 33 -25.47 -11.41 -14.02
CA PHE A 33 -25.55 -10.55 -15.18
C PHE A 33 -25.42 -9.09 -14.77
N CYS A 34 -26.14 -8.63 -13.75
CA CYS A 34 -25.98 -7.29 -13.18
C CYS A 34 -24.60 -7.10 -12.59
N ARG A 35 -23.96 -8.12 -12.02
CA ARG A 35 -22.56 -8.08 -11.56
C ARG A 35 -21.59 -8.09 -12.72
N LYS A 36 -21.82 -8.86 -13.79
CA LYS A 36 -21.01 -8.86 -15.01
C LYS A 36 -21.21 -7.58 -15.82
N LEU A 37 -22.40 -6.99 -15.78
CA LEU A 37 -22.78 -5.73 -16.40
C LEU A 37 -22.25 -4.56 -15.57
N LEU A 38 -22.36 -4.59 -14.23
CA LEU A 38 -21.65 -3.66 -13.35
C LEU A 38 -20.15 -3.79 -13.57
N ASN A 39 -19.60 -5.01 -13.64
CA ASN A 39 -18.18 -5.20 -13.88
C ASN A 39 -17.78 -4.75 -15.29
N ARG A 40 -18.65 -4.87 -16.30
CA ARG A 40 -18.42 -4.35 -17.67
C ARG A 40 -18.61 -2.83 -17.76
N ILE A 41 -19.54 -2.25 -16.99
CA ILE A 41 -19.74 -0.80 -16.87
C ILE A 41 -18.56 -0.22 -16.08
N MET A 42 -18.18 -0.81 -14.95
CA MET A 42 -16.99 -0.45 -14.18
C MET A 42 -15.68 -0.66 -14.94
N ALA A 43 -15.60 -1.69 -15.79
CA ALA A 43 -14.46 -1.89 -16.70
C ALA A 43 -14.42 -0.87 -17.85
N ARG A 44 -15.47 -0.07 -18.04
CA ARG A 44 -15.60 0.91 -19.12
C ARG A 44 -15.93 2.31 -18.63
N THR A 45 -15.78 2.60 -17.35
CA THR A 45 -16.02 3.93 -16.78
C THR A 45 -14.73 4.62 -16.39
N GLU A 46 -14.16 5.26 -17.40
CA GLU A 46 -13.63 6.62 -17.42
C GLU A 46 -13.32 7.28 -16.06
N LYS A 47 -12.08 7.79 -15.97
CA LYS A 47 -11.52 8.72 -14.96
C LYS A 47 -12.53 9.55 -14.14
N PRO A 48 -13.58 10.18 -14.70
CA PRO A 48 -14.64 10.89 -13.95
C PRO A 48 -15.31 10.11 -12.81
N LEU A 49 -15.78 8.88 -13.03
CA LEU A 49 -16.52 8.15 -11.98
C LEU A 49 -15.63 7.75 -10.81
N PHE A 50 -14.39 7.35 -11.12
CA PHE A 50 -13.37 7.14 -10.10
C PHE A 50 -13.10 8.41 -9.30
N ARG A 51 -12.94 9.57 -9.96
CA ARG A 51 -12.72 10.86 -9.28
C ARG A 51 -13.89 11.21 -8.36
N ILE A 52 -15.13 10.98 -8.78
CA ILE A 52 -16.32 11.22 -7.94
C ILE A 52 -16.30 10.30 -6.73
N ALA A 53 -16.18 8.98 -6.93
CA ALA A 53 -16.16 8.00 -5.84
C ALA A 53 -15.01 8.24 -4.85
N TYR A 54 -13.83 8.55 -5.37
CA TYR A 54 -12.65 8.86 -4.58
C TYR A 54 -12.79 10.18 -3.81
N THR A 55 -13.44 11.20 -4.40
CA THR A 55 -13.79 12.44 -3.70
C THR A 55 -14.78 12.17 -2.58
N LEU A 56 -15.80 11.33 -2.81
CA LEU A 56 -16.74 10.93 -1.76
C LEU A 56 -16.05 10.18 -0.62
N TYR A 57 -15.11 9.28 -0.95
CA TYR A 57 -14.30 8.56 0.02
C TYR A 57 -13.43 9.52 0.85
N THR A 58 -12.70 10.43 0.23
CA THR A 58 -11.72 11.27 0.94
C THR A 58 -12.32 12.49 1.64
N ARG A 59 -13.42 13.07 1.12
CA ARG A 59 -13.93 14.37 1.59
C ARG A 59 -15.23 14.34 2.37
N THR A 60 -15.93 13.20 2.43
CA THR A 60 -17.27 13.15 3.02
C THR A 60 -17.38 12.14 4.16
N ARG A 61 -18.46 12.25 4.94
CA ARG A 61 -18.81 11.27 5.98
C ARG A 61 -19.07 9.87 5.40
N LEU A 62 -19.39 9.74 4.11
CA LEU A 62 -19.58 8.43 3.48
C LEU A 62 -18.29 7.60 3.48
N GLY A 63 -17.15 8.24 3.22
CA GLY A 63 -15.85 7.58 3.33
C GLY A 63 -15.55 7.10 4.73
N TYR A 64 -15.82 7.95 5.74
CA TYR A 64 -15.69 7.55 7.14
C TYR A 64 -16.62 6.38 7.52
N ILE A 65 -17.87 6.37 7.01
CA ILE A 65 -18.80 5.25 7.22
C ILE A 65 -18.26 3.96 6.54
N TYR A 66 -17.71 4.08 5.34
CA TYR A 66 -17.09 2.96 4.62
C TYR A 66 -15.90 2.39 5.40
N TYR A 67 -14.98 3.24 5.85
CA TYR A 67 -13.86 2.88 6.71
C TYR A 67 -14.33 2.16 7.99
N ARG A 68 -15.33 2.71 8.70
CA ARG A 68 -15.88 2.06 9.89
C ARG A 68 -16.44 0.68 9.61
N ARG A 69 -17.05 0.48 8.45
CA ARG A 69 -17.54 -0.83 8.00
C ARG A 69 -16.37 -1.78 7.70
N GLN A 70 -15.29 -1.29 7.09
CA GLN A 70 -14.08 -2.09 6.88
C GLN A 70 -13.44 -2.50 8.20
N MET A 71 -13.31 -1.57 9.16
CA MET A 71 -12.84 -1.87 10.52
C MET A 71 -13.64 -2.98 11.18
N ARG A 72 -14.98 -2.87 11.16
CA ARG A 72 -15.85 -3.89 11.74
C ARG A 72 -15.64 -5.27 11.10
N LYS A 73 -15.65 -5.34 9.77
CA LYS A 73 -15.41 -6.59 9.03
C LYS A 73 -14.02 -7.16 9.30
N ALA A 74 -13.02 -6.30 9.39
CA ALA A 74 -11.64 -6.72 9.66
C ALA A 74 -11.53 -7.34 11.04
N ARG A 75 -12.11 -6.74 12.08
CA ARG A 75 -12.13 -7.31 13.43
C ARG A 75 -12.89 -8.63 13.53
N GLU A 76 -14.00 -8.75 12.81
CA GLU A 76 -14.74 -10.02 12.71
C GLU A 76 -13.90 -11.11 12.05
N LYS A 77 -13.14 -10.77 10.99
CA LYS A 77 -12.32 -11.72 10.23
C LYS A 77 -10.97 -12.03 10.91
N TYR A 78 -10.39 -11.05 11.58
CA TYR A 78 -9.04 -11.05 12.16
C TYR A 78 -9.07 -10.48 13.59
N PRO A 79 -9.66 -11.21 14.56
CA PRO A 79 -9.82 -10.71 15.92
C PRO A 79 -8.50 -10.41 16.64
N ALA A 80 -7.42 -11.10 16.26
CA ALA A 80 -6.06 -10.88 16.78
C ALA A 80 -5.16 -10.12 15.78
N GLY A 81 -5.75 -9.44 14.78
CA GLY A 81 -5.00 -8.83 13.68
C GLY A 81 -4.75 -9.78 12.50
N HIS A 82 -4.45 -9.21 11.34
CA HIS A 82 -4.12 -9.95 10.10
C HIS A 82 -2.71 -10.54 10.11
N SER A 83 -1.86 -10.07 11.02
CA SER A 83 -0.49 -10.55 11.21
C SER A 83 -0.09 -10.49 12.68
N THR A 84 0.64 -11.50 13.13
CA THR A 84 1.41 -11.48 14.37
C THR A 84 2.62 -10.60 14.18
N THR A 85 2.77 -9.59 15.03
CA THR A 85 3.90 -8.64 15.02
C THR A 85 4.79 -8.86 16.23
N ARG A 86 6.02 -8.36 16.18
CA ARG A 86 6.95 -8.37 17.32
C ARG A 86 7.53 -6.97 17.52
N PRO A 87 7.59 -6.46 18.75
CA PRO A 87 8.31 -5.24 19.05
C PRO A 87 9.78 -5.32 18.65
N VAL A 88 10.34 -4.18 18.27
CA VAL A 88 11.77 -4.02 17.99
C VAL A 88 12.33 -2.97 18.94
N GLU A 89 13.37 -3.33 19.67
CA GLU A 89 14.06 -2.43 20.59
C GLU A 89 15.39 -1.98 19.99
N LEU A 90 15.61 -0.67 19.99
CA LEU A 90 16.76 0.03 19.43
C LEU A 90 17.26 1.04 20.47
N ASN A 91 18.17 0.62 21.34
CA ASN A 91 18.86 1.48 22.32
C ASN A 91 17.92 2.43 23.11
N GLY A 92 16.86 1.86 23.70
CA GLY A 92 15.88 2.60 24.47
C GLY A 92 14.71 3.19 23.66
N ILE A 93 14.62 2.88 22.37
CA ILE A 93 13.43 3.09 21.56
C ILE A 93 12.77 1.75 21.29
N LYS A 94 11.49 1.60 21.61
CA LYS A 94 10.69 0.41 21.25
C LYS A 94 9.73 0.77 20.12
N ILE A 95 9.77 0.04 19.01
CA ILE A 95 8.86 0.18 17.87
C ILE A 95 7.95 -1.05 17.82
N ILE A 96 6.64 -0.84 17.89
CA ILE A 96 5.61 -1.88 17.90
C ILE A 96 4.74 -1.72 16.65
N PRO A 97 4.86 -2.64 15.67
CA PRO A 97 3.89 -2.74 14.59
C PRO A 97 2.55 -3.25 15.14
N ILE A 98 1.47 -2.56 14.82
CA ILE A 98 0.11 -2.89 15.23
C ILE A 98 -0.67 -3.27 13.98
N SER A 99 -1.06 -4.54 13.89
CA SER A 99 -1.87 -5.04 12.78
C SER A 99 -3.30 -4.51 12.93
N VAL A 100 -3.74 -3.71 11.96
CA VAL A 100 -5.07 -3.10 11.92
C VAL A 100 -5.72 -3.37 10.57
N LEU A 101 -7.05 -3.29 10.51
CA LEU A 101 -7.80 -3.56 9.28
C LEU A 101 -7.45 -4.94 8.69
N SER A 102 -7.44 -5.07 7.36
CA SER A 102 -7.20 -6.36 6.69
C SER A 102 -5.73 -6.59 6.36
N ASP A 103 -4.96 -5.52 6.18
CA ASP A 103 -3.55 -5.59 5.77
C ASP A 103 -2.72 -4.36 6.21
N ASN A 104 -3.30 -3.38 6.91
CA ASN A 104 -2.61 -2.16 7.34
C ASN A 104 -1.74 -2.38 8.58
N TYR A 105 -0.66 -1.60 8.70
CA TYR A 105 0.10 -1.45 9.94
C TYR A 105 0.01 -0.01 10.44
N SER A 106 -0.39 0.14 11.70
CA SER A 106 -0.04 1.30 12.50
C SER A 106 1.26 1.03 13.25
N TYR A 107 1.96 2.06 13.68
CA TYR A 107 3.20 1.90 14.46
C TYR A 107 3.13 2.71 15.74
N LEU A 108 3.49 2.09 16.86
CA LEU A 108 3.71 2.80 18.12
C LEU A 108 5.21 2.82 18.41
N ILE A 109 5.77 4.02 18.57
CA ILE A 109 7.19 4.25 18.85
C ILE A 109 7.27 4.83 20.25
N ILE A 110 7.96 4.15 21.15
CA ILE A 110 8.03 4.48 22.57
C ILE A 110 9.48 4.81 22.92
N ASP A 111 9.69 5.96 23.56
CA ASP A 111 10.91 6.24 24.31
C ASP A 111 10.82 5.55 25.67
N THR A 112 11.58 4.46 25.86
CA THR A 112 11.44 3.63 27.06
C THR A 112 11.95 4.28 28.34
N ALA A 113 12.70 5.38 28.25
CA ALA A 113 13.20 6.09 29.43
C ALA A 113 12.16 7.04 30.03
N SER A 114 11.33 7.65 29.17
CA SER A 114 10.32 8.64 29.57
C SER A 114 8.88 8.12 29.44
N SER A 115 8.71 6.93 28.87
CA SER A 115 7.41 6.30 28.57
C SER A 115 6.49 7.17 27.71
N VAL A 116 7.04 8.09 26.92
CA VAL A 116 6.27 8.84 25.91
C VAL A 116 6.26 8.09 24.59
N ALA A 117 5.16 8.24 23.85
CA ALA A 117 4.93 7.53 22.61
C ALA A 117 4.50 8.45 21.46
N VAL A 118 4.88 8.02 20.25
CA VAL A 118 4.43 8.55 18.98
C VAL A 118 3.72 7.44 18.20
N ALA A 119 2.51 7.71 17.73
CA ALA A 119 1.79 6.79 16.85
C ALA A 119 1.88 7.24 15.39
N VAL A 120 2.29 6.35 14.48
CA VAL A 120 2.23 6.58 13.04
C VAL A 120 1.00 5.89 12.46
N ASP A 121 0.22 6.65 11.70
CA ASP A 121 -1.00 6.20 11.01
C ASP A 121 -1.93 5.32 11.88
N PRO A 122 -2.42 5.84 13.03
CA PRO A 122 -3.26 5.06 13.95
C PRO A 122 -4.66 4.86 13.38
N ALA A 123 -4.81 3.93 12.45
CA ALA A 123 -6.05 3.70 11.72
C ALA A 123 -7.18 3.20 12.63
N ASP A 124 -6.87 2.31 13.57
CA ASP A 124 -7.81 1.81 14.58
C ASP A 124 -7.49 2.45 15.94
N PRO A 125 -8.26 3.47 16.38
CA PRO A 125 -7.96 4.14 17.64
C PRO A 125 -8.14 3.24 18.85
N GLN A 126 -8.97 2.19 18.78
CA GLN A 126 -9.19 1.30 19.92
C GLN A 126 -8.02 0.33 20.08
N THR A 127 -7.56 -0.28 19.00
CA THR A 127 -6.40 -1.18 19.04
C THR A 127 -5.14 -0.43 19.48
N VAL A 128 -4.91 0.79 18.96
CA VAL A 128 -3.76 1.61 19.38
C VAL A 128 -3.87 2.00 20.86
N GLN A 129 -5.07 2.36 21.34
CA GLN A 129 -5.30 2.68 22.75
C GLN A 129 -4.99 1.48 23.67
N THR A 130 -5.42 0.27 23.31
CA THR A 130 -5.11 -0.94 24.06
C THR A 130 -3.61 -1.18 24.17
N VAL A 131 -2.86 -1.04 23.07
CA VAL A 131 -1.40 -1.23 23.09
C VAL A 131 -0.69 -0.14 23.92
N LEU A 132 -1.17 1.11 23.87
CA LEU A 132 -0.68 2.19 24.74
C LEU A 132 -0.85 1.87 26.23
N GLU A 133 -2.00 1.32 26.61
CA GLU A 133 -2.30 0.91 27.99
C GLU A 133 -1.44 -0.28 28.44
N GLU A 134 -1.30 -1.29 27.58
CA GLU A 134 -0.45 -2.47 27.84
C GLU A 134 1.03 -2.10 28.05
N GLU A 135 1.52 -1.12 27.30
CA GLU A 135 2.90 -0.63 27.40
C GLU A 135 3.08 0.46 28.47
N GLY A 136 1.99 0.92 29.10
CA GLY A 136 2.02 2.01 30.10
C GLY A 136 2.59 3.32 29.53
N ALA A 137 2.37 3.58 28.24
CA ALA A 137 2.96 4.71 27.54
C ALA A 137 1.96 5.86 27.31
N MET A 138 2.46 7.09 27.35
CA MET A 138 1.67 8.30 27.13
C MET A 138 1.78 8.78 25.68
N LEU A 139 0.65 8.92 24.98
CA LEU A 139 0.64 9.37 23.60
C LEU A 139 0.82 10.90 23.50
N GLU A 140 1.97 11.34 22.99
CA GLU A 140 2.33 12.75 22.82
C GLU A 140 2.08 13.25 21.38
N ALA A 141 2.32 12.38 20.39
CA ALA A 141 2.18 12.76 19.00
C ALA A 141 1.59 11.67 18.11
N ILE A 142 0.86 12.09 17.10
CA ILE A 142 0.44 11.29 15.96
C ILE A 142 1.13 11.84 14.72
N LEU A 143 1.85 11.00 13.99
CA LEU A 143 2.43 11.31 12.68
C LEU A 143 1.55 10.64 11.62
N CYS A 144 0.82 11.44 10.84
CA CYS A 144 -0.05 10.92 9.79
C CYS A 144 0.62 11.10 8.43
N THR A 145 0.84 10.00 7.70
CA THR A 145 1.53 10.02 6.41
C THR A 145 0.65 10.66 5.34
N HIS A 146 -0.65 10.33 5.32
CA HIS A 146 -1.60 10.85 4.35
C HIS A 146 -3.06 10.69 4.79
N LYS A 147 -3.98 11.27 4.02
CA LYS A 147 -5.40 11.45 4.40
C LYS A 147 -6.31 10.25 4.32
N HIS A 148 -5.89 9.12 3.75
CA HIS A 148 -6.81 7.99 3.59
C HIS A 148 -7.25 7.48 4.97
N TRP A 149 -8.49 6.99 5.05
CA TRP A 149 -9.13 6.69 6.32
C TRP A 149 -8.51 5.48 7.02
N ASP A 150 -7.92 4.58 6.26
CA ASP A 150 -7.16 3.44 6.73
C ASP A 150 -5.77 3.81 7.29
N HIS A 151 -5.41 5.09 7.30
CA HIS A 151 -4.24 5.63 8.00
C HIS A 151 -4.64 6.68 9.05
N SER A 152 -5.51 7.61 8.66
CA SER A 152 -5.91 8.78 9.47
C SER A 152 -7.18 8.59 10.31
N GLY A 153 -7.84 7.43 10.19
CA GLY A 153 -9.17 7.19 10.75
C GLY A 153 -9.27 7.30 12.26
N GLY A 154 -8.20 6.95 12.98
CA GLY A 154 -8.14 7.06 14.43
C GLY A 154 -7.64 8.39 14.98
N ASN A 155 -7.11 9.30 14.15
CA ASN A 155 -6.51 10.56 14.60
C ASN A 155 -7.42 11.35 15.56
N LYS A 156 -8.65 11.64 15.11
CA LYS A 156 -9.65 12.35 15.93
C LYS A 156 -10.08 11.54 17.15
N GLY A 157 -10.08 10.21 17.05
CA GLY A 157 -10.44 9.31 18.15
C GLY A 157 -9.42 9.39 19.29
N LEU A 158 -8.16 9.14 18.97
CA LEU A 158 -7.05 9.20 19.93
C LEU A 158 -6.85 10.61 20.48
N LYS A 159 -6.93 11.67 19.66
CA LYS A 159 -6.82 13.04 20.17
C LYS A 159 -7.90 13.41 21.19
N ARG A 160 -9.10 12.83 21.11
CA ARG A 160 -10.13 13.03 22.15
C ARG A 160 -9.79 12.34 23.46
N LEU A 161 -9.13 11.18 23.40
CA LEU A 161 -8.67 10.43 24.57
C LEU A 161 -7.41 11.07 25.19
N HIS A 162 -6.53 11.60 24.35
CA HIS A 162 -5.26 12.25 24.70
C HIS A 162 -5.30 13.70 24.21
N SER A 163 -5.92 14.59 24.99
CA SER A 163 -6.18 15.98 24.57
C SER A 163 -4.91 16.77 24.23
N ALA A 164 -3.82 16.51 24.97
CA ALA A 164 -2.50 17.10 24.76
C ALA A 164 -1.84 16.62 23.45
N CYS A 165 -2.23 15.46 22.93
CA CYS A 165 -1.60 14.86 21.75
C CYS A 165 -1.66 15.78 20.52
N HIS A 166 -0.52 15.96 19.88
CA HIS A 166 -0.36 16.72 18.65
C HIS A 166 -0.53 15.83 17.42
N VAL A 167 -1.33 16.26 16.44
CA VAL A 167 -1.51 15.52 15.17
C VAL A 167 -0.73 16.26 14.09
N TYR A 168 0.30 15.61 13.58
CA TYR A 168 1.19 16.09 12.54
C TYR A 168 0.85 15.46 11.19
N GLY A 169 1.10 16.21 10.12
CA GLY A 169 0.76 15.81 8.76
C GLY A 169 0.93 16.99 7.80
N SER A 170 0.76 16.75 6.50
CA SER A 170 0.80 17.84 5.53
C SER A 170 -0.52 18.64 5.56
N ALA A 171 -0.42 19.97 5.56
CA ALA A 171 -1.56 20.84 5.33
C ALA A 171 -2.21 20.61 3.95
N ALA A 172 -1.45 20.11 2.97
CA ALA A 172 -1.93 19.88 1.62
C ALA A 172 -2.89 18.68 1.50
N ASP A 173 -2.89 17.76 2.48
CA ASP A 173 -3.67 16.53 2.39
C ASP A 173 -5.01 16.55 3.13
N ASN A 174 -5.37 17.64 3.84
CA ASN A 174 -6.61 17.69 4.62
C ASN A 174 -6.73 16.54 5.65
N ILE A 175 -5.64 16.30 6.39
CA ILE A 175 -5.55 15.26 7.42
C ILE A 175 -6.63 15.45 8.51
N PRO A 176 -7.48 14.46 8.78
CA PRO A 176 -8.45 14.53 9.86
C PRO A 176 -7.79 14.78 11.23
N GLY A 177 -8.16 15.90 11.87
CA GLY A 177 -7.70 16.22 13.22
C GLY A 177 -6.30 16.85 13.28
N LEU A 178 -5.73 17.25 12.13
CA LEU A 178 -4.45 17.97 12.04
C LEU A 178 -4.43 19.17 12.99
N THR A 179 -3.36 19.27 13.78
CA THR A 179 -3.10 20.44 14.64
C THR A 179 -1.77 21.11 14.34
N HIS A 180 -0.77 20.35 13.88
CA HIS A 180 0.57 20.85 13.61
C HIS A 180 0.97 20.49 12.19
N PRO A 181 0.66 21.34 11.19
CA PRO A 181 1.06 21.09 9.82
C PRO A 181 2.59 21.09 9.70
N LEU A 182 3.12 20.18 8.89
CA LEU A 182 4.55 20.09 8.60
C LEU A 182 4.85 20.37 7.12
N SER A 183 6.04 20.90 6.89
CA SER A 183 6.69 21.09 5.60
C SER A 183 7.83 20.08 5.39
N HIS A 184 8.37 20.04 4.18
CA HIS A 184 9.52 19.20 3.86
C HIS A 184 10.71 19.55 4.76
N ARG A 185 11.29 18.54 5.41
CA ARG A 185 12.45 18.58 6.34
C ARG A 185 12.18 19.19 7.72
N ASP A 186 10.93 19.48 8.05
CA ASP A 186 10.58 19.84 9.43
C ASP A 186 10.90 18.68 10.38
N THR A 187 11.16 19.01 11.64
CA THR A 187 11.50 18.04 12.68
C THR A 187 10.42 17.96 13.73
N VAL A 188 10.12 16.75 14.19
CA VAL A 188 9.24 16.48 15.33
C VAL A 188 10.06 15.76 16.40
N ASN A 189 10.12 16.35 17.59
CA ASN A 189 10.88 15.82 18.72
C ASN A 189 9.95 15.47 19.86
N VAL A 190 10.00 14.22 20.33
CA VAL A 190 9.20 13.72 21.46
C VAL A 190 10.11 12.85 22.33
N GLY A 191 10.49 13.31 23.52
CA GLY A 191 11.54 12.65 24.31
C GLY A 191 12.83 12.50 23.49
N ARG A 192 13.36 11.27 23.40
CA ARG A 192 14.52 10.91 22.55
C ARG A 192 14.16 10.61 21.09
N LEU A 193 12.88 10.70 20.71
CA LEU A 193 12.41 10.38 19.37
C LEU A 193 12.54 11.61 18.47
N HIS A 194 13.53 11.57 17.57
CA HIS A 194 13.83 12.65 16.63
C HIS A 194 13.40 12.27 15.22
N PHE A 195 12.25 12.78 14.79
CA PHE A 195 11.71 12.53 13.45
C PHE A 195 12.02 13.68 12.51
N LYS A 196 12.34 13.34 11.26
CA LYS A 196 12.36 14.26 10.13
C LYS A 196 11.20 13.94 9.20
N ALA A 197 10.32 14.92 8.96
CA ALA A 197 9.26 14.81 7.98
C ALA A 197 9.81 15.07 6.57
N LEU A 198 9.51 14.19 5.63
CA LEU A 198 9.91 14.32 4.24
C LEU A 198 8.64 14.34 3.38
N PHE A 199 8.41 15.46 2.71
CA PHE A 199 7.29 15.61 1.76
C PHE A 199 7.53 14.74 0.51
N THR A 200 6.59 13.85 0.21
CA THR A 200 6.72 12.84 -0.84
C THR A 200 5.40 12.65 -1.61
N PRO A 201 4.95 13.67 -2.37
CA PRO A 201 3.70 13.58 -3.13
C PRO A 201 3.75 12.44 -4.15
N GLY A 202 2.61 11.83 -4.45
CA GLY A 202 2.53 10.71 -5.39
C GLY A 202 1.29 9.88 -5.16
N HIS A 203 1.26 9.19 -4.03
CA HIS A 203 0.07 8.44 -3.61
C HIS A 203 -1.11 9.39 -3.38
N THR A 204 -0.93 10.36 -2.48
CA THR A 204 -1.78 11.56 -2.35
C THR A 204 -0.97 12.82 -2.65
N VAL A 205 -1.63 13.96 -2.84
CA VAL A 205 -0.96 15.25 -3.06
C VAL A 205 -0.15 15.73 -1.86
N GLY A 206 -0.54 15.31 -0.65
CA GLY A 206 0.08 15.75 0.60
C GLY A 206 0.83 14.66 1.35
N HIS A 207 1.15 13.53 0.70
CA HIS A 207 1.79 12.41 1.37
C HIS A 207 3.16 12.80 1.95
N MET A 208 3.44 12.35 3.18
CA MET A 208 4.72 12.49 3.86
C MET A 208 5.22 11.14 4.37
N ILE A 209 6.54 11.00 4.44
CA ILE A 209 7.22 9.91 5.16
C ILE A 209 7.98 10.48 6.35
N TYR A 210 8.16 9.67 7.39
CA TYR A 210 8.82 10.10 8.62
C TYR A 210 10.07 9.26 8.88
N LEU A 211 11.22 9.92 8.98
CA LEU A 211 12.50 9.28 9.27
C LEU A 211 12.86 9.52 10.73
N LEU A 212 12.82 8.47 11.55
CA LEU A 212 13.36 8.49 12.91
C LEU A 212 14.87 8.33 12.85
N ALA A 213 15.59 9.33 13.37
CA ALA A 213 17.05 9.36 13.36
C ALA A 213 17.64 8.35 14.37
N GLY A 214 18.15 7.23 13.85
CA GLY A 214 18.83 6.21 14.64
C GLY A 214 20.21 6.60 15.17
N PRO A 215 21.07 7.35 14.42
CA PRO A 215 22.42 7.68 14.87
C PRO A 215 22.47 8.44 16.20
N ALA A 216 21.44 9.22 16.53
CA ALA A 216 21.33 9.92 17.82
C ALA A 216 21.30 8.97 19.03
N VAL A 217 20.88 7.72 18.82
CA VAL A 217 20.83 6.66 19.84
C VAL A 217 21.74 5.48 19.49
N GLY A 218 22.65 5.62 18.51
CA GLY A 218 23.56 4.55 18.10
C GLY A 218 22.88 3.34 17.43
N SER A 219 21.79 3.55 16.70
CA SER A 219 21.07 2.51 15.96
C SER A 219 20.83 2.91 14.49
N PRO A 220 20.43 1.99 13.60
CA PRO A 220 20.01 2.34 12.25
C PRO A 220 18.76 3.24 12.27
N SER A 221 18.65 4.15 11.30
CA SER A 221 17.45 4.99 11.18
C SER A 221 16.22 4.14 10.84
N SER A 222 15.02 4.62 11.17
CA SER A 222 13.76 3.94 10.87
C SER A 222 12.85 4.82 10.02
N LEU A 223 12.48 4.35 8.83
CA LEU A 223 11.60 5.05 7.90
C LEU A 223 10.18 4.49 7.98
N PHE A 224 9.24 5.35 8.35
CA PHE A 224 7.81 5.11 8.26
C PHE A 224 7.29 5.67 6.94
N SER A 225 7.04 4.79 5.97
CA SER A 225 6.85 5.17 4.57
C SER A 225 5.40 5.34 4.15
N GLY A 226 4.45 4.97 5.00
CA GLY A 226 3.03 4.93 4.64
C GLY A 226 2.83 4.19 3.31
N ASP A 227 2.23 4.89 2.37
CA ASP A 227 1.88 4.36 1.05
C ASP A 227 2.82 4.83 -0.06
N LEU A 228 4.00 5.36 0.28
CA LEU A 228 5.00 5.69 -0.73
C LEU A 228 5.72 4.42 -1.22
N VAL A 229 6.37 3.71 -0.31
CA VAL A 229 7.18 2.51 -0.60
C VAL A 229 6.77 1.37 0.32
N PHE A 230 6.58 0.20 -0.28
CA PHE A 230 6.28 -1.05 0.38
C PHE A 230 7.46 -2.01 0.22
N LEU A 231 7.39 -3.16 0.88
CA LEU A 231 8.29 -4.25 0.53
C LEU A 231 8.05 -4.65 -0.95
N SER A 232 9.08 -4.48 -1.77
CA SER A 232 9.11 -4.84 -3.20
C SER A 232 8.13 -4.08 -4.09
N GLY A 233 7.62 -2.93 -3.65
CA GLY A 233 6.64 -2.17 -4.43
C GLY A 233 6.48 -0.72 -3.95
N CYS A 234 5.55 0.00 -4.58
CA CYS A 234 5.22 1.38 -4.23
C CYS A 234 3.72 1.64 -4.24
N GLY A 235 3.33 2.80 -3.72
CA GLY A 235 1.97 3.32 -3.75
C GLY A 235 1.36 3.36 -5.13
N ARG A 236 0.04 3.14 -5.18
CA ARG A 236 -0.75 3.58 -6.33
C ARG A 236 -0.80 5.10 -6.37
N MET A 237 -0.69 5.70 -7.55
CA MET A 237 -0.72 7.16 -7.73
C MET A 237 -2.17 7.63 -7.87
N PHE A 238 -2.87 7.85 -6.76
CA PHE A 238 -4.26 8.34 -6.79
C PHE A 238 -4.33 9.81 -7.22
N GLU A 239 -3.37 10.61 -6.78
CA GLU A 239 -3.40 12.07 -6.98
C GLU A 239 -2.11 12.66 -7.57
N GLY A 240 -1.04 11.87 -7.64
CA GLY A 240 0.22 12.26 -8.28
C GLY A 240 0.41 11.66 -9.67
N SER A 241 1.45 12.13 -10.36
CA SER A 241 1.92 11.57 -11.63
C SER A 241 3.07 10.59 -11.42
N ALA A 242 3.41 9.81 -12.45
CA ALA A 242 4.59 8.93 -12.44
C ALA A 242 5.89 9.68 -12.15
N THR A 243 6.06 10.88 -12.72
CA THR A 243 7.23 11.73 -12.47
C THR A 243 7.25 12.24 -11.03
N THR A 244 6.09 12.60 -10.47
CA THR A 244 5.97 12.99 -9.05
C THR A 244 6.34 11.83 -8.12
N MET A 245 5.79 10.64 -8.37
CA MET A 245 6.10 9.45 -7.58
C MET A 245 7.59 9.09 -7.67
N LEU A 246 8.19 9.13 -8.87
CA LEU A 246 9.61 8.83 -9.06
C LEU A 246 10.49 9.80 -8.27
N SER A 247 10.21 11.11 -8.33
CA SER A 247 10.95 12.11 -7.54
C SER A 247 10.82 11.87 -6.02
N SER A 248 9.65 11.41 -5.56
CA SER A 248 9.45 11.02 -4.17
C SER A 248 10.22 9.75 -3.78
N LEU A 249 10.31 8.77 -4.68
CA LEU A 249 11.10 7.56 -4.47
C LEU A 249 12.62 7.84 -4.45
N ASP A 250 13.10 8.84 -5.21
CA ASP A 250 14.50 9.28 -5.15
C ASP A 250 14.89 9.78 -3.74
N THR A 251 13.94 10.36 -2.99
CA THR A 251 14.17 10.73 -1.58
C THR A 251 14.51 9.50 -0.74
N VAL A 252 13.78 8.40 -0.93
CA VAL A 252 14.04 7.14 -0.23
C VAL A 252 15.36 6.52 -0.70
N GLY A 253 15.65 6.58 -2.00
CA GLY A 253 16.91 6.09 -2.58
C GLY A 253 18.17 6.84 -2.11
N SER A 254 18.02 8.00 -1.49
CA SER A 254 19.13 8.77 -0.90
C SER A 254 19.43 8.43 0.57
N LEU A 255 18.61 7.58 1.20
CA LEU A 255 18.80 7.14 2.57
C LEU A 255 19.88 6.06 2.67
N SER A 256 20.41 5.85 3.88
CA SER A 256 21.41 4.82 4.15
C SER A 256 20.84 3.41 3.94
N ASP A 257 21.67 2.52 3.38
CA ASP A 257 21.37 1.10 3.12
C ASP A 257 20.98 0.31 4.38
N ASP A 258 21.27 0.81 5.58
CA ASP A 258 20.91 0.17 6.85
C ASP A 258 19.57 0.64 7.44
N THR A 259 18.92 1.63 6.81
CA THR A 259 17.65 2.20 7.29
C THR A 259 16.57 1.12 7.39
N LEU A 260 15.86 1.02 8.49
CA LEU A 260 14.76 0.06 8.64
C LEU A 260 13.48 0.60 7.98
N LEU A 261 12.80 -0.23 7.18
CA LEU A 261 11.55 0.15 6.51
C LEU A 261 10.30 -0.34 7.27
N TRP A 262 9.37 0.58 7.50
CA TRP A 262 8.07 0.40 8.16
C TRP A 262 6.93 0.88 7.26
N PRO A 263 6.38 0.01 6.39
CA PRO A 263 5.38 0.37 5.38
C PRO A 263 3.93 0.32 5.85
N GLY A 264 3.04 1.06 5.19
CA GLY A 264 1.62 1.12 5.54
C GLY A 264 0.85 -0.21 5.44
N HIS A 265 1.29 -1.12 4.56
CA HIS A 265 0.55 -2.34 4.25
C HIS A 265 1.43 -3.60 4.09
N GLU A 266 0.80 -4.74 4.34
CA GLU A 266 1.29 -6.10 4.11
C GLU A 266 1.08 -6.54 2.64
N TYR A 267 1.73 -5.84 1.70
CA TYR A 267 1.60 -6.09 0.24
C TYR A 267 2.76 -6.89 -0.37
N ALA A 268 3.65 -7.43 0.46
CA ALA A 268 4.90 -8.02 -0.02
C ALA A 268 4.70 -9.16 -1.02
N GLU A 269 3.72 -10.04 -0.79
CA GLU A 269 3.42 -11.19 -1.64
C GLU A 269 2.97 -10.75 -3.04
N ASP A 270 1.93 -9.92 -3.11
CA ASP A 270 1.41 -9.38 -4.38
C ASP A 270 2.47 -8.57 -5.15
N ASN A 271 3.29 -7.82 -4.43
CA ASN A 271 4.39 -7.04 -5.02
C ASN A 271 5.45 -7.96 -5.66
N LEU A 272 5.79 -9.06 -4.99
CA LEU A 272 6.77 -10.03 -5.50
C LEU A 272 6.21 -10.86 -6.65
N LEU A 273 4.91 -11.18 -6.64
CA LEU A 273 4.23 -11.78 -7.78
C LEU A 273 4.25 -10.85 -8.99
N PHE A 274 3.96 -9.56 -8.80
CA PHE A 274 4.09 -8.59 -9.88
C PHE A 274 5.54 -8.46 -10.37
N ALA A 275 6.51 -8.41 -9.46
CA ALA A 275 7.93 -8.38 -9.83
C ALA A 275 8.36 -9.63 -10.62
N ALA A 276 7.67 -10.76 -10.48
CA ALA A 276 7.91 -11.96 -11.27
C ALA A 276 7.60 -11.78 -12.76
N GLU A 277 6.54 -11.05 -13.08
CA GLU A 277 6.15 -10.74 -14.45
C GLU A 277 7.18 -9.82 -15.13
N VAL A 278 7.79 -8.92 -14.36
CA VAL A 278 8.79 -7.95 -14.85
C VAL A 278 10.19 -8.58 -14.94
N GLU A 279 10.61 -9.31 -13.92
CA GLU A 279 11.93 -9.92 -13.79
C GLU A 279 11.84 -11.44 -13.47
N PRO A 280 11.43 -12.29 -14.44
CA PRO A 280 11.13 -13.70 -14.19
C PRO A 280 12.35 -14.54 -13.77
N ARG A 281 13.58 -14.07 -14.03
CA ARG A 281 14.83 -14.78 -13.74
C ARG A 281 15.62 -14.19 -12.57
N ASN A 282 15.01 -13.31 -11.76
CA ASN A 282 15.69 -12.68 -10.63
C ASN A 282 15.70 -13.61 -9.40
N ALA A 283 16.85 -14.24 -9.13
CA ALA A 283 17.02 -15.16 -8.00
C ALA A 283 16.81 -14.49 -6.63
N ALA A 284 17.21 -13.22 -6.47
CA ALA A 284 17.01 -12.49 -5.23
C ALA A 284 15.51 -12.25 -4.95
N ARG A 285 14.74 -11.94 -6.00
CA ARG A 285 13.27 -11.86 -5.93
C ARG A 285 12.67 -13.17 -5.47
N GLU A 286 13.09 -14.29 -6.06
CA GLU A 286 12.57 -15.61 -5.70
C GLU A 286 12.90 -15.99 -4.25
N SER A 287 14.14 -15.80 -3.81
CA SER A 287 14.51 -16.01 -2.40
C SER A 287 13.67 -15.14 -1.46
N LYS A 288 13.43 -13.88 -1.83
CA LYS A 288 12.60 -12.97 -1.03
C LYS A 288 11.13 -13.42 -1.00
N TYR A 289 10.60 -13.91 -2.12
CA TYR A 289 9.24 -14.44 -2.22
C TYR A 289 9.06 -15.67 -1.34
N GLN A 290 9.99 -16.63 -1.38
CA GLN A 290 9.96 -17.80 -0.50
C GLN A 290 10.00 -17.41 0.98
N TRP A 291 10.84 -16.42 1.35
CA TRP A 291 10.85 -15.88 2.71
C TRP A 291 9.49 -15.27 3.09
N VAL A 292 8.87 -14.48 2.21
CA VAL A 292 7.55 -13.88 2.46
C VAL A 292 6.50 -14.99 2.66
N LEU A 293 6.45 -16.00 1.78
CA LEU A 293 5.54 -17.13 1.93
C LEU A 293 5.72 -17.86 3.26
N GLN A 294 6.96 -18.03 3.73
CA GLN A 294 7.24 -18.61 5.04
C GLN A 294 6.69 -17.76 6.18
N GLN A 295 6.89 -16.43 6.15
CA GLN A 295 6.34 -15.52 7.15
C GLN A 295 4.80 -15.57 7.13
N ARG A 296 4.20 -15.42 5.95
CA ARG A 296 2.73 -15.42 5.78
C ARG A 296 2.09 -16.75 6.18
N GLY A 297 2.74 -17.88 5.90
CA GLY A 297 2.32 -19.21 6.34
C GLY A 297 2.26 -19.35 7.87
N GLN A 298 3.08 -18.60 8.60
CA GLN A 298 3.07 -18.53 10.07
C GLN A 298 2.27 -17.32 10.61
N LYS A 299 1.58 -16.59 9.73
CA LYS A 299 0.92 -15.29 10.00
C LYS A 299 1.87 -14.23 10.58
N LEU A 300 3.17 -14.34 10.37
CA LEU A 300 4.12 -13.32 10.79
C LEU A 300 4.09 -12.14 9.82
N CYS A 301 4.31 -10.94 10.36
CA CYS A 301 4.45 -9.74 9.54
C CYS A 301 5.73 -9.80 8.68
N SER A 302 5.65 -9.34 7.43
CA SER A 302 6.81 -9.22 6.54
C SER A 302 7.54 -7.87 6.67
N VAL A 303 7.02 -6.98 7.53
CA VAL A 303 7.61 -5.69 7.88
C VAL A 303 8.78 -5.88 8.85
N ARG A 304 9.75 -4.96 8.82
CA ARG A 304 11.10 -5.04 9.40
C ARG A 304 12.14 -5.59 8.43
N MET A 305 12.55 -4.72 7.52
CA MET A 305 13.58 -5.00 6.53
C MET A 305 14.63 -3.89 6.56
N ILE A 306 15.89 -4.29 6.44
CA ILE A 306 16.95 -3.38 6.03
C ILE A 306 16.56 -2.85 4.65
N PHE A 307 16.41 -1.53 4.54
CA PHE A 307 16.11 -0.83 3.33
C PHE A 307 17.29 -1.00 2.39
N VAL A 308 17.14 -1.88 1.41
CA VAL A 308 18.01 -1.81 0.25
C VAL A 308 17.34 -0.86 -0.72
N PRO A 309 18.05 0.19 -1.19
CA PRO A 309 17.49 1.15 -2.11
C PRO A 309 16.81 0.44 -3.26
N LEU A 310 15.76 1.05 -3.82
CA LEU A 310 15.21 0.68 -5.13
C LEU A 310 16.25 0.74 -6.27
N LEU A 311 17.53 0.97 -5.95
CA LEU A 311 18.66 1.17 -6.85
C LEU A 311 19.84 0.30 -6.40
N CYS A 312 20.48 -0.34 -7.38
CA CYS A 312 21.65 -1.22 -7.27
C CYS A 312 22.57 -0.98 -6.06
N SER A 313 22.78 -2.00 -5.24
CA SER A 313 23.93 -2.10 -4.32
C SER A 313 24.46 -3.54 -4.35
N SER A 314 25.78 -3.71 -4.30
CA SER A 314 26.55 -4.95 -4.57
C SER A 314 26.75 -5.89 -3.36
N SER A 315 26.03 -5.69 -2.26
CA SER A 315 26.16 -6.45 -1.00
C SER A 315 25.48 -7.86 -1.01
N PRO A 316 25.72 -8.76 -0.04
CA PRO A 316 25.21 -10.15 -0.09
C PRO A 316 23.68 -10.31 0.12
N PRO A 317 23.08 -11.48 -0.22
CA PRO A 317 21.65 -11.63 -0.50
C PRO A 317 20.72 -11.77 0.72
N SER A 318 21.23 -12.08 1.91
CA SER A 318 20.42 -12.53 3.05
C SER A 318 19.64 -11.43 3.79
N GLN A 319 19.81 -10.16 3.43
CA GLN A 319 19.23 -9.01 4.14
C GLN A 319 18.55 -7.98 3.22
N LYS A 320 18.36 -8.26 1.93
CA LYS A 320 17.95 -7.24 0.95
C LYS A 320 16.44 -7.12 0.73
N GLY A 321 15.92 -5.89 0.81
CA GLY A 321 14.69 -5.48 0.10
C GLY A 321 14.91 -5.49 -1.41
N LEU A 322 13.87 -5.85 -2.18
CA LEU A 322 13.98 -5.96 -3.63
C LEU A 322 14.22 -4.59 -4.27
N VAL A 323 15.24 -4.53 -5.13
CA VAL A 323 15.52 -3.49 -6.11
C VAL A 323 14.83 -3.89 -7.42
N LEU A 324 13.97 -3.04 -7.98
CA LEU A 324 13.67 -3.12 -9.42
C LEU A 324 14.92 -2.63 -10.15
N SER A 325 15.70 -3.53 -10.74
CA SER A 325 16.92 -3.17 -11.47
C SER A 325 16.53 -2.38 -12.72
N CYS A 326 16.66 -1.06 -12.66
CA CYS A 326 16.26 -0.18 -13.73
C CYS A 326 17.31 0.92 -13.95
N THR A 327 18.09 0.80 -15.02
CA THR A 327 18.93 1.90 -15.54
C THR A 327 18.05 3.08 -16.00
N GLY A 328 18.62 4.27 -16.18
CA GLY A 328 17.88 5.56 -16.26
C GLY A 328 16.58 5.59 -17.08
N GLU A 329 16.55 5.02 -18.29
CA GLU A 329 15.32 4.95 -19.13
C GLU A 329 14.32 3.87 -18.66
N THR A 330 14.79 2.86 -17.93
CA THR A 330 14.01 1.75 -17.38
C THR A 330 13.27 2.13 -16.08
N ARG A 331 13.70 3.19 -15.38
CA ARG A 331 13.02 3.67 -14.14
C ARG A 331 11.62 4.21 -14.41
N LEU A 332 11.45 4.93 -15.52
CA LEU A 332 10.15 5.38 -16.02
C LEU A 332 9.28 4.19 -16.42
N ILE A 333 9.87 3.17 -17.06
CA ILE A 333 9.15 1.95 -17.46
C ILE A 333 8.69 1.15 -16.24
N ALA A 334 9.48 1.04 -15.16
CA ALA A 334 9.05 0.34 -13.94
C ALA A 334 7.89 1.05 -13.23
N ALA A 335 7.92 2.37 -13.09
CA ALA A 335 6.82 3.14 -12.51
C ALA A 335 5.55 3.12 -13.40
N TYR A 336 5.71 3.17 -14.73
CA TYR A 336 4.61 3.00 -15.69
C TYR A 336 4.09 1.56 -15.74
N SER A 337 4.95 0.55 -15.60
CA SER A 337 4.57 -0.87 -15.56
C SER A 337 3.87 -1.22 -14.26
N LEU A 338 4.28 -0.65 -13.13
CA LEU A 338 3.59 -0.75 -11.84
C LEU A 338 2.15 -0.20 -11.91
N HIS A 339 1.91 0.88 -12.68
CA HIS A 339 0.57 1.43 -12.88
C HIS A 339 -0.24 0.65 -13.92
N ALA A 340 0.34 0.37 -15.10
CA ALA A 340 -0.33 -0.30 -16.21
C ALA A 340 -0.66 -1.77 -15.90
N VAL A 341 0.19 -2.46 -15.13
CA VAL A 341 0.00 -3.88 -14.81
C VAL A 341 -0.82 -4.09 -13.54
N ARG A 342 -0.78 -3.21 -12.53
CA ARG A 342 -1.77 -3.28 -11.41
C ARG A 342 -3.18 -2.95 -11.86
N ALA A 343 -3.35 -2.05 -12.83
CA ALA A 343 -4.66 -1.84 -13.48
C ALA A 343 -5.13 -3.12 -14.22
N TRP A 344 -4.22 -3.89 -14.79
CA TRP A 344 -4.51 -5.16 -15.50
C TRP A 344 -4.71 -6.37 -14.57
N SER A 345 -3.93 -6.52 -13.50
CA SER A 345 -4.01 -7.59 -12.49
C SER A 345 -5.36 -7.62 -11.77
N ALA A 346 -5.99 -6.46 -11.58
CA ALA A 346 -7.36 -6.38 -11.05
C ALA A 346 -8.44 -6.80 -12.08
N HIS A 347 -8.10 -7.06 -13.36
CA HIS A 347 -9.08 -7.00 -14.45
C HIS A 347 -9.08 -8.13 -15.50
N SER A 348 -8.15 -9.10 -15.57
CA SER A 348 -8.27 -10.20 -16.58
C SER A 348 -7.38 -11.43 -16.35
N CYS A 349 -7.91 -12.63 -16.60
CA CYS A 349 -7.16 -13.90 -16.72
C CYS A 349 -6.54 -14.14 -18.12
N ASN A 350 -6.27 -13.08 -18.90
CA ASN A 350 -5.77 -13.18 -20.27
C ASN A 350 -4.46 -12.38 -20.42
N PRO A 351 -3.50 -12.82 -21.27
CA PRO A 351 -2.17 -12.24 -21.39
C PRO A 351 -2.20 -10.73 -21.75
N PRO A 352 -1.17 -9.96 -21.37
CA PRO A 352 -1.15 -8.51 -21.56
C PRO A 352 -1.14 -8.14 -23.05
N PRO A 353 -1.70 -6.98 -23.43
CA PRO A 353 -1.82 -6.58 -24.83
C PRO A 353 -0.46 -6.48 -25.53
N PRO A 354 -0.41 -6.64 -26.88
CA PRO A 354 0.84 -6.71 -27.65
C PRO A 354 1.77 -5.52 -27.44
N THR A 355 1.23 -4.35 -27.10
CA THR A 355 1.99 -3.14 -26.76
C THR A 355 2.82 -3.32 -25.49
N VAL A 356 2.25 -3.89 -24.42
CA VAL A 356 2.97 -4.21 -23.17
C VAL A 356 4.04 -5.27 -23.41
N GLN A 357 3.73 -6.28 -24.24
CA GLN A 357 4.72 -7.29 -24.63
C GLN A 357 5.86 -6.71 -25.48
N ALA A 358 5.58 -5.74 -26.35
CA ALA A 358 6.58 -5.04 -27.14
C ALA A 358 7.51 -4.16 -26.28
N TYR A 359 6.97 -3.47 -25.27
CA TYR A 359 7.74 -2.70 -24.30
C TYR A 359 8.67 -3.59 -23.45
N CYS A 360 8.19 -4.76 -23.00
CA CYS A 360 9.03 -5.73 -22.28
C CYS A 360 10.11 -6.37 -23.18
N ARG A 361 9.81 -6.60 -24.47
CA ARG A 361 10.79 -7.12 -25.45
C ARG A 361 11.85 -6.08 -25.85
N ALA A 362 11.51 -4.80 -25.93
CA ALA A 362 12.48 -3.74 -26.22
C ALA A 362 13.53 -3.60 -25.10
N SER A 363 13.11 -3.71 -23.84
CA SER A 363 14.00 -3.70 -22.67
C SER A 363 14.96 -4.91 -22.62
N SER A 364 14.52 -6.09 -23.07
CA SER A 364 15.37 -7.29 -23.10
C SER A 364 16.40 -7.28 -24.24
N VAL A 365 16.09 -6.63 -25.37
CA VAL A 365 17.03 -6.43 -26.50
C VAL A 365 18.14 -5.42 -26.15
N MET A 366 17.81 -4.37 -25.39
CA MET A 366 18.83 -3.43 -24.89
C MET A 366 19.81 -4.07 -23.90
N HIS A 367 19.34 -5.01 -23.07
CA HIS A 367 20.20 -5.78 -22.16
C HIS A 367 21.19 -6.68 -22.91
N CYS A 368 20.77 -7.26 -24.05
CA CYS A 368 21.63 -8.12 -24.86
C CYS A 368 22.73 -7.34 -25.59
N SER A 369 22.47 -6.08 -25.97
CA SER A 369 23.42 -5.24 -26.69
C SER A 369 24.52 -4.68 -25.78
N ARG A 370 24.20 -4.38 -24.51
CA ARG A 370 25.17 -3.88 -23.52
C ARG A 370 26.10 -4.97 -22.97
N ALA A 371 25.64 -6.23 -22.94
CA ALA A 371 26.45 -7.39 -22.57
C ALA A 371 27.52 -7.76 -23.61
N LYS A 372 27.46 -7.21 -24.84
CA LYS A 372 28.40 -7.50 -25.94
C LYS A 372 29.52 -6.48 -26.14
N GLY A 373 29.72 -5.53 -25.23
CA GLY A 373 30.96 -4.74 -25.18
C GLY A 373 31.31 -3.95 -26.45
N LEU A 374 30.32 -3.40 -27.16
CA LEU A 374 30.58 -2.50 -28.29
C LEU A 374 30.68 -1.05 -27.80
N SER A 375 31.91 -0.57 -27.69
CA SER A 375 32.26 0.84 -27.56
C SER A 375 32.15 1.55 -28.91
N SER A 376 31.34 2.61 -29.01
CA SER A 376 31.66 3.84 -29.75
C SER A 376 30.44 4.76 -29.83
N GLY A 377 30.72 6.06 -29.87
CA GLY A 377 29.73 7.12 -29.76
C GLY A 377 28.71 7.15 -30.88
N LEU A 378 27.46 7.41 -30.49
CA LEU A 378 26.45 8.02 -31.33
C LEU A 378 25.72 9.03 -30.44
N THR A 379 25.88 10.31 -30.76
CA THR A 379 24.97 11.36 -30.32
C THR A 379 23.60 11.05 -30.90
N TRP A 380 22.62 10.72 -30.07
CA TRP A 380 21.25 10.48 -30.52
C TRP A 380 20.41 11.74 -30.36
N ASN A 381 19.89 12.19 -31.50
CA ASN A 381 19.09 13.39 -31.67
C ASN A 381 17.70 13.19 -31.03
N LEU A 382 17.28 14.14 -30.18
CA LEU A 382 16.00 14.11 -29.44
C LEU A 382 14.75 14.27 -30.33
N ASP A 383 14.92 14.50 -31.63
CA ASP A 383 13.82 14.80 -32.56
C ASP A 383 13.08 13.56 -33.12
N CYS A 384 13.56 12.34 -32.87
CA CYS A 384 12.93 11.12 -33.41
C CYS A 384 11.83 10.49 -32.52
N PHE A 385 11.59 11.00 -31.30
CA PHE A 385 10.63 10.40 -30.34
C PHE A 385 9.34 11.24 -30.10
N LEU A 386 9.17 12.33 -30.84
CA LEU A 386 8.06 13.26 -30.63
C LEU A 386 6.69 12.92 -31.28
N PRO A 387 6.51 12.01 -32.25
CA PRO A 387 5.20 11.84 -32.87
C PRO A 387 4.42 10.65 -32.27
N LEU A 388 4.20 10.62 -30.94
CA LEU A 388 3.17 9.74 -30.33
C LEU A 388 2.56 10.34 -29.03
N ILE A 389 2.88 11.59 -28.71
CA ILE A 389 2.36 12.31 -27.51
C ILE A 389 1.05 13.06 -27.79
N ASN A 390 0.59 13.12 -29.04
CA ASN A 390 -0.70 13.73 -29.39
C ASN A 390 -1.61 12.75 -30.13
N THR A 391 -2.39 11.97 -29.38
CA THR A 391 -3.75 11.58 -29.79
C THR A 391 -4.55 11.14 -28.56
N THR A 392 -5.46 12.05 -28.15
CA THR A 392 -6.74 11.87 -27.43
C THR A 392 -6.77 11.20 -26.06
#